data_AF-A0A7Y2EVQ4-F1
#
_entry.id   AF-A0A7Y2EVQ4-F1
#
_cell.length_a   1.000
_cell.length_b   1.000
_cell.length_c   1.000
_cell.angle_alpha   90.00
_cell.angle_beta   90.00
_cell.angle_gamma   90.00
#
_symmetry.space_group_name_H-M   'P 1'
#
loop_
_entity.id
_entity.type
_entity.pdbx_description
1 polymer ?
#
loop_
_entity_poly.entity_id
_entity_poly.type
_entity_poly.pdbx_seq_one_letter_code
_entity_poly.pdbx_strand_id
1 'polypeptide(L)'
;MASEVRRTTDRLIAVLKELDEMAEANIGRSRRIKERIDHLLARLEGGEPLPTIVEGEPQPLIPTLITENIEALQDVGSALRKAEAAALRAHGYTMDEIATLFGVTRQRISALLAESGTG
;
A
#
# COMPACT_ATOMS: atom_id res chain seq x y z
N MET A 1 -10.66 -28.73 4.25
CA MET A 1 -9.21 -28.45 4.10
C MET A 1 -8.84 -28.09 2.67
N ALA A 2 -8.90 -28.98 1.68
CA ALA A 2 -8.48 -28.65 0.30
C ALA A 2 -9.26 -27.46 -0.33
N SER A 3 -10.55 -27.32 -0.01
CA SER A 3 -11.39 -26.19 -0.45
C SER A 3 -11.02 -24.86 0.22
N GLU A 4 -10.70 -24.90 1.51
CA GLU A 4 -10.33 -23.72 2.29
C GLU A 4 -8.96 -23.19 1.88
N VAL A 5 -7.97 -24.09 1.75
CA VAL A 5 -6.63 -23.78 1.23
C VAL A 5 -6.73 -23.09 -0.12
N ARG A 6 -7.50 -23.67 -1.06
CA ARG A 6 -7.71 -23.09 -2.39
C ARG A 6 -8.32 -21.69 -2.28
N ARG A 7 -9.40 -21.51 -1.52
CA ARG A 7 -10.08 -20.22 -1.34
C ARG A 7 -9.15 -19.14 -0.77
N THR A 8 -8.36 -19.46 0.26
CA THR A 8 -7.43 -18.49 0.85
C THR A 8 -6.29 -18.15 -0.09
N THR A 9 -5.80 -19.13 -0.87
CA THR A 9 -4.77 -18.88 -1.89
C THR A 9 -5.32 -18.03 -3.04
N ASP A 10 -6.53 -18.29 -3.52
CA ASP A 10 -7.16 -17.48 -4.57
C ASP A 10 -7.36 -16.02 -4.11
N ARG A 11 -7.76 -15.82 -2.84
CA ARG A 11 -7.85 -14.49 -2.24
C ARG A 11 -6.49 -13.79 -2.17
N LEU A 12 -5.44 -14.51 -1.75
CA LEU A 12 -4.09 -13.96 -1.74
C LEU A 12 -3.63 -13.55 -3.14
N ILE A 13 -3.88 -14.38 -4.15
CA ILE A 13 -3.55 -14.06 -5.55
C ILE A 13 -4.29 -12.79 -6.01
N ALA A 14 -5.56 -12.64 -5.68
CA ALA A 14 -6.34 -11.45 -6.03
C ALA A 14 -5.74 -10.17 -5.41
N VAL A 15 -5.40 -10.22 -4.11
CA VAL A 15 -4.80 -9.07 -3.41
C VAL A 15 -3.40 -8.75 -3.93
N LEU A 16 -2.61 -9.76 -4.32
CA LEU A 16 -1.29 -9.52 -4.93
C LEU A 16 -1.40 -8.82 -6.29
N LYS A 17 -2.42 -9.13 -7.09
CA LYS A 17 -2.70 -8.42 -8.34
C LYS A 17 -3.13 -6.97 -8.09
N GLU A 18 -3.99 -6.75 -7.11
CA GLU A 18 -4.39 -5.40 -6.71
C GLU A 18 -3.18 -4.58 -6.21
N LEU A 19 -2.28 -5.20 -5.44
CA LEU A 19 -1.04 -4.56 -5.02
C LEU A 19 -0.14 -4.19 -6.21
N ASP A 20 -0.02 -5.06 -7.21
CA ASP A 20 0.77 -4.78 -8.42
C ASP A 20 0.21 -3.57 -9.19
N GLU A 21 -1.11 -3.54 -9.40
CA GLU A 21 -1.79 -2.41 -10.05
C GLU A 21 -1.62 -1.10 -9.25
N MET A 22 -1.76 -1.17 -7.92
CA MET A 22 -1.58 -0.01 -7.05
C MET A 22 -0.12 0.45 -6.98
N ALA A 23 0.83 -0.48 -7.00
CA ALA A 23 2.25 -0.17 -7.04
C ALA A 23 2.61 0.58 -8.33
N GLU A 24 2.11 0.14 -9.48
CA GLU A 24 2.34 0.85 -10.75
C GLU A 24 1.70 2.25 -10.74
N ALA A 25 0.48 2.38 -10.21
CA ALA A 25 -0.15 3.69 -10.03
C ALA A 25 0.68 4.62 -9.14
N ASN A 26 1.21 4.10 -8.03
CA ASN A 26 2.10 4.84 -7.13
C ASN A 26 3.42 5.23 -7.79
N ILE A 27 4.00 4.35 -8.61
CA ILE A 27 5.18 4.68 -9.41
C ILE A 27 4.85 5.85 -10.36
N GLY A 28 3.69 5.81 -11.03
CA GLY A 28 3.19 6.90 -11.86
C GLY A 28 3.07 8.23 -11.12
N ARG A 29 2.45 8.23 -9.93
CA ARG A 29 2.37 9.45 -9.07
C ARG A 29 3.75 9.91 -8.62
N SER A 30 4.65 8.99 -8.27
CA SER A 30 6.01 9.30 -7.82
C SER A 30 6.85 9.95 -8.93
N ARG A 31 6.69 9.50 -10.19
CA ARG A 31 7.28 10.17 -11.35
C ARG A 31 6.78 11.61 -11.49
N ARG A 32 5.46 11.83 -11.38
CA ARG A 32 4.87 13.19 -11.42
C ARG A 32 5.36 14.08 -10.28
N ILE A 33 5.51 13.53 -9.07
CA ILE A 33 6.09 14.26 -7.93
C ILE A 33 7.50 14.72 -8.28
N LYS A 34 8.35 13.84 -8.82
CA LYS A 34 9.72 14.19 -9.21
C LYS A 34 9.76 15.30 -10.26
N GLU A 35 8.97 15.18 -11.33
CA GLU A 35 8.88 16.20 -12.38
C GLU A 35 8.48 17.58 -11.81
N ARG A 36 7.54 17.59 -10.86
CA ARG A 36 7.11 18.81 -10.19
C ARG A 36 8.19 19.39 -9.29
N ILE A 37 8.91 18.56 -8.55
CA ILE A 37 10.06 18.99 -7.73
C ILE A 37 11.10 19.68 -8.62
N ASP A 38 11.45 19.06 -9.76
CA ASP A 38 12.45 19.61 -10.69
C ASP A 38 12.00 20.99 -11.21
N HIS A 39 10.72 21.15 -11.57
CA HIS A 39 10.16 22.43 -12.01
C HIS A 39 10.12 23.49 -10.90
N LEU A 40 9.75 23.11 -9.68
CA LEU A 40 9.70 24.01 -8.53
C LEU A 40 11.08 24.52 -8.15
N LEU A 41 12.07 23.64 -8.10
CA LEU A 41 13.45 24.01 -7.82
C LEU A 41 13.96 25.02 -8.85
N ALA A 42 13.77 24.75 -10.14
CA ALA A 42 14.20 25.66 -11.20
C ALA A 42 13.60 27.07 -11.08
N ARG A 43 12.30 27.19 -10.73
CA ARG A 43 11.62 28.49 -10.57
C ARG A 43 12.06 29.23 -9.30
N LEU A 44 12.21 28.50 -8.20
CA LEU A 44 12.70 29.05 -6.94
C LEU A 44 14.15 29.55 -7.05
N GLU A 45 15.02 28.77 -7.68
CA GLU A 45 16.41 29.17 -7.95
C GLU A 45 16.51 30.34 -8.93
N GLY A 46 15.53 30.48 -9.82
CA GLY A 46 15.35 31.65 -10.69
C GLY A 46 14.86 32.92 -9.98
N GLY A 47 14.55 32.84 -8.68
CA GLY A 47 14.12 33.99 -7.87
C GLY A 47 12.64 34.35 -7.98
N GLU A 48 11.81 33.47 -8.55
CA GLU A 48 10.38 33.73 -8.68
C GLU A 48 9.66 33.64 -7.31
N PRO A 49 8.69 34.53 -7.01
CA PRO A 49 7.98 34.50 -5.74
C PRO A 49 7.16 33.21 -5.55
N LEU A 50 7.31 32.55 -4.40
CA LEU A 50 6.60 31.31 -4.09
C LEU A 50 5.07 31.35 -4.32
N PRO A 51 4.32 32.42 -3.95
CA PRO A 51 2.89 32.48 -4.23
C PRO A 51 2.57 32.34 -5.72
N THR A 52 3.32 33.02 -6.58
CA THR A 52 3.17 32.94 -8.05
C THR A 52 3.54 31.57 -8.58
N ILE A 53 4.52 30.91 -7.96
CA ILE A 53 4.89 29.55 -8.32
C ILE A 53 3.73 28.58 -8.04
N VAL A 54 3.20 28.61 -6.81
CA VAL A 54 2.15 27.71 -6.33
C VAL A 54 0.80 27.95 -7.03
N GLU A 55 0.42 29.21 -7.27
CA GLU A 55 -0.82 29.55 -7.99
C GLU A 55 -0.82 29.02 -9.44
N GLY A 56 0.36 28.92 -10.05
CA GLY A 56 0.54 28.38 -11.40
C GLY A 56 0.74 26.86 -11.46
N GLU A 57 0.76 26.15 -10.32
CA GLU A 57 0.98 24.70 -10.32
C GLU A 57 -0.25 23.92 -10.84
N PRO A 58 -0.05 22.91 -11.71
CA PRO A 58 -1.12 22.03 -12.11
C PRO A 58 -1.61 21.19 -10.91
N GLN A 59 -2.92 21.04 -10.75
CA GLN A 59 -3.48 20.15 -9.74
C GLN A 59 -3.34 18.66 -10.15
N PRO A 60 -3.31 17.70 -9.20
CA PRO A 60 -3.26 17.89 -7.74
C PRO A 60 -1.84 18.23 -7.26
N LEU A 61 -1.70 19.12 -6.26
CA LEU A 61 -0.39 19.53 -5.72
C LEU A 61 0.43 18.35 -5.16
N ILE A 62 1.75 18.55 -4.99
CA ILE A 62 2.66 17.52 -4.43
C ILE A 62 2.14 16.92 -3.11
N PRO A 63 1.66 17.70 -2.12
CA PRO A 63 1.15 17.13 -0.87
C PRO A 63 -0.01 16.16 -1.11
N THR A 64 -0.93 16.48 -2.02
CA THR A 64 -2.05 15.61 -2.39
C THR A 64 -1.55 14.33 -3.05
N LEU A 65 -0.59 14.40 -3.97
CA LEU A 65 0.01 13.21 -4.59
C LEU A 65 0.71 12.29 -3.57
N ILE A 66 1.36 12.88 -2.55
CA ILE A 66 1.98 12.13 -1.45
C ILE A 66 0.90 11.44 -0.61
N THR A 67 -0.16 12.16 -0.25
CA THR A 67 -1.30 11.59 0.49
C THR A 67 -1.92 10.41 -0.28
N GLU A 68 -2.22 10.59 -1.57
CA GLU A 68 -2.77 9.52 -2.42
C GLU A 68 -1.86 8.27 -2.46
N ASN A 69 -0.54 8.46 -2.53
CA ASN A 69 0.41 7.35 -2.49
C ASN A 69 0.37 6.59 -1.15
N ILE A 70 0.28 7.31 -0.03
CA ILE A 70 0.26 6.72 1.31
C ILE A 70 -1.04 5.95 1.52
N GLU A 71 -2.18 6.56 1.20
CA GLU A 71 -3.51 5.94 1.35
C GLU A 71 -3.60 4.66 0.54
N ALA A 72 -3.19 4.69 -0.74
CA ALA A 72 -3.21 3.52 -1.61
C ALA A 72 -2.40 2.34 -1.03
N LEU A 73 -1.21 2.60 -0.47
CA LEU A 73 -0.39 1.54 0.13
C LEU A 73 -0.94 1.03 1.46
N GLN A 74 -1.57 1.91 2.26
CA GLN A 74 -2.15 1.53 3.54
C GLN A 74 -3.32 0.57 3.34
N ASP A 75 -4.20 0.86 2.38
CA ASP A 75 -5.38 0.07 2.10
C ASP A 75 -5.01 -1.33 1.60
N VAL A 76 -4.24 -1.41 0.52
CA VAL A 76 -3.84 -2.70 -0.06
C VAL A 76 -2.91 -3.49 0.87
N GLY A 77 -2.03 -2.79 1.63
CA GLY A 77 -1.15 -3.43 2.60
C GLY A 77 -1.92 -4.05 3.77
N SER A 78 -3.04 -3.46 4.17
CA SER A 78 -3.95 -4.04 5.16
C SER A 78 -4.61 -5.32 4.65
N ALA A 79 -5.11 -5.28 3.41
CA ALA A 79 -5.71 -6.44 2.75
C ALA A 79 -4.69 -7.59 2.57
N LEU A 80 -3.46 -7.27 2.17
CA LEU A 80 -2.39 -8.25 1.95
C LEU A 80 -2.07 -9.01 3.25
N ARG A 81 -1.80 -8.30 4.34
CA ARG A 81 -1.46 -8.93 5.64
C ARG A 81 -2.55 -9.90 6.09
N LYS A 82 -3.82 -9.57 5.87
CA LYS A 82 -4.97 -10.43 6.20
C LYS A 82 -5.01 -11.67 5.31
N ALA A 83 -4.95 -11.48 4.00
CA ALA A 83 -5.02 -12.57 3.03
C ALA A 83 -3.85 -13.55 3.17
N GLU A 84 -2.64 -13.03 3.38
CA GLU A 84 -1.43 -13.83 3.54
C GLU A 84 -1.42 -14.59 4.86
N ALA A 85 -1.78 -13.95 5.98
CA ALA A 85 -1.93 -14.65 7.25
C ALA A 85 -2.98 -15.77 7.17
N ALA A 86 -4.14 -15.51 6.53
CA ALA A 86 -5.18 -16.51 6.35
C ALA A 86 -4.72 -17.70 5.48
N ALA A 87 -3.99 -17.42 4.38
CA ALA A 87 -3.41 -18.46 3.55
C ALA A 87 -2.41 -19.31 4.33
N LEU A 88 -1.45 -18.69 5.03
CA LEU A 88 -0.46 -19.40 5.85
C LEU A 88 -1.12 -20.28 6.92
N ARG A 89 -2.17 -19.77 7.57
CA ARG A 89 -2.96 -20.56 8.54
C ARG A 89 -3.62 -21.78 7.88
N ALA A 90 -4.22 -21.63 6.71
CA ALA A 90 -4.83 -22.73 5.98
C ALA A 90 -3.78 -23.79 5.55
N HIS A 91 -2.54 -23.35 5.28
CA HIS A 91 -1.38 -24.20 4.99
C HIS A 91 -0.71 -24.81 6.24
N GLY A 92 -1.28 -24.62 7.43
CA GLY A 92 -0.87 -25.29 8.66
C GLY A 92 0.14 -24.54 9.54
N TYR A 93 0.58 -23.34 9.14
CA TYR A 93 1.47 -22.53 9.97
C TYR A 93 0.78 -22.11 11.26
N THR A 94 1.47 -22.20 12.40
CA THR A 94 1.04 -21.69 13.70
C THR A 94 0.95 -20.17 13.72
N MET A 95 0.18 -19.59 14.64
CA MET A 95 0.12 -18.11 14.78
C MET A 95 1.46 -17.52 15.21
N ASP A 96 2.25 -18.29 15.97
CA ASP A 96 3.58 -17.88 16.41
C ASP A 96 4.58 -17.88 15.26
N GLU A 97 4.57 -18.91 14.40
CA GLU A 97 5.39 -18.92 13.18
C GLU A 97 5.05 -17.75 12.26
N ILE A 98 3.76 -17.46 12.04
CA ILE A 98 3.34 -16.31 11.23
C ILE A 98 3.77 -15.00 11.87
N ALA A 99 3.63 -14.86 13.19
CA ALA A 99 4.06 -13.67 13.92
C ALA A 99 5.56 -13.42 13.76
N THR A 100 6.38 -14.47 13.88
CA THR A 100 7.82 -14.41 13.61
C THR A 100 8.12 -14.01 12.17
N LEU A 101 7.46 -14.62 11.18
CA LEU A 101 7.65 -14.28 9.76
C LEU A 101 7.30 -12.82 9.45
N PHE A 102 6.22 -12.31 10.04
CA PHE A 102 5.74 -10.95 9.79
C PHE A 102 6.46 -9.90 10.65
N GLY A 103 7.30 -10.31 11.61
CA GLY A 103 7.94 -9.40 12.56
C GLY A 103 6.96 -8.68 13.48
N VAL A 104 5.82 -9.32 13.80
CA VAL A 104 4.76 -8.76 14.66
C VAL A 104 4.45 -9.69 15.83
N THR A 105 3.58 -9.26 16.74
CA THR A 105 3.16 -10.09 17.87
C THR A 105 2.11 -11.14 17.45
N ARG A 106 2.03 -12.25 18.20
CA ARG A 106 0.96 -13.24 18.06
C ARG A 106 -0.44 -12.62 18.16
N GLN A 107 -0.61 -11.64 19.07
CA GLN A 107 -1.88 -10.91 19.22
C GLN A 107 -2.26 -10.16 17.94
N ARG A 108 -1.28 -9.56 17.25
CA ARG A 108 -1.53 -8.90 15.96
C ARG A 108 -2.01 -9.89 14.90
N ILE A 109 -1.40 -11.08 14.83
CA ILE A 109 -1.85 -12.16 13.93
C ILE A 109 -3.26 -12.62 14.29
N SER A 110 -3.58 -12.75 15.58
CA SER A 110 -4.93 -13.08 16.05
C SER A 110 -5.98 -12.10 15.53
N ALA A 111 -5.71 -10.80 15.64
CA ALA A 111 -6.61 -9.77 15.15
C ALA A 111 -6.81 -9.85 13.64
N LEU A 112 -5.73 -10.00 12.86
CA LEU A 112 -5.79 -10.13 11.40
C LEU A 112 -6.67 -11.32 10.96
N LEU A 113 -6.54 -12.46 11.63
CA LEU A 113 -7.30 -13.67 11.31
C LEU A 113 -8.78 -13.56 11.71
N ALA A 114 -9.08 -12.94 12.85
CA ALA A 114 -10.46 -12.70 13.29
C ALA A 114 -11.22 -11.79 12.30
N GLU A 115 -10.58 -10.73 11.82
CA GLU A 115 -11.15 -9.83 10.82
C GLU A 115 -11.33 -10.52 9.45
N SER A 116 -10.47 -11.51 9.13
CA SER A 116 -10.53 -12.24 7.86
C SER A 116 -11.67 -13.26 7.78
N GLY A 117 -12.16 -13.74 8.93
CA GLY A 117 -13.25 -14.70 9.05
C GLY A 117 -14.65 -14.07 9.18
N THR A 118 -14.73 -12.74 9.29
CA THR A 118 -15.99 -12.00 9.50
C THR A 118 -16.51 -11.34 8.20
N GLY A 119 -16.20 -11.93 7.03
CA GLY A 119 -16.59 -11.41 5.72
C GLY A 119 -17.06 -12.51 4.78
#